data_AF-A0A7J3CB19-F1
#
_entry.id   AF-A0A7J3CB19-F1
#
_cell.length_a   1.000
_cell.length_b   1.000
_cell.length_c   1.000
_cell.angle_alpha   90.00
_cell.angle_beta   90.00
_cell.angle_gamma   90.00
#
_symmetry.space_group_name_H-M   'P 1'
#
loop_
_entity.id
_entity.type
_entity.pdbx_description
1 polymer ?
#
loop_
_entity_poly.entity_id
_entity_poly.type
_entity_poly.pdbx_seq_one_letter_code
_entity_poly.pdbx_strand_id
1 'polypeptide(L)'
;MFMHESLVSSKKMDEYITRVDDLENIQEEIPFLIFLPRKHQIKDATYRREGDKWSTIRYFCDVGNETLRVKEFFLDWFYQGFPKSLMDSFVSTYGPVKSRNVVDRVIFYGSDYKGKQASSSFALGTQIEIEGETVENVSKLSEDLFAPYLKRKFKDYPFHRRSFFARGGKPEWFEEKRIERLKWNRPREKICIGNLCAGSVGRLKEGSDVVEYVLIFSEDYYRRTIWVDS
;
A
#
# COMPACT_ATOMS: atom_id res chain seq x y z
N MET A 1 -9.28 -36.42 -4.94
CA MET A 1 -8.40 -36.34 -3.75
C MET A 1 -7.65 -35.01 -3.80
N PHE A 2 -8.30 -33.92 -3.39
CA PHE A 2 -7.71 -32.57 -3.33
C PHE A 2 -8.31 -31.84 -2.13
N MET A 3 -7.80 -32.13 -0.94
CA MET A 3 -8.14 -31.43 0.32
C MET A 3 -6.95 -31.51 1.29
N HIS A 4 -5.75 -31.14 0.85
CA HIS A 4 -4.59 -31.10 1.76
C HIS A 4 -3.67 -29.87 1.64
N GLU A 5 -3.83 -28.99 0.64
CA GLU A 5 -2.97 -27.79 0.53
C GLU A 5 -3.51 -26.56 1.27
N SER A 6 -4.82 -26.49 1.53
CA SER A 6 -5.43 -25.30 2.18
C SER A 6 -5.13 -25.17 3.67
N LEU A 7 -4.92 -26.29 4.38
CA LEU A 7 -4.67 -26.32 5.83
C LEU A 7 -3.20 -26.08 6.21
N VAL A 8 -2.26 -26.35 5.30
CA VAL A 8 -0.82 -26.11 5.51
C VAL A 8 -0.46 -24.65 5.26
N SER A 9 -1.14 -24.01 4.31
CA SER A 9 -0.98 -22.58 4.01
C SER A 9 -1.48 -21.68 5.14
N SER A 10 -2.63 -21.99 5.76
CA SER A 10 -3.17 -21.17 6.86
C SER A 10 -2.30 -21.21 8.13
N LYS A 11 -1.76 -22.38 8.50
CA LYS A 11 -0.87 -22.52 9.66
C LYS A 11 0.45 -21.75 9.52
N LYS A 12 1.05 -21.72 8.31
CA LYS A 12 2.25 -20.91 8.06
C LYS A 12 1.95 -19.41 8.07
N MET A 13 0.74 -19.00 7.71
CA MET A 13 0.37 -17.59 7.65
C MET A 13 0.21 -16.97 9.05
N ASP A 14 -0.21 -17.76 10.04
CA ASP A 14 -0.33 -17.34 11.44
C ASP A 14 1.04 -17.10 12.11
N GLU A 15 2.12 -17.71 11.64
CA GLU A 15 3.47 -17.52 12.19
C GLU A 15 4.03 -16.09 11.98
N TYR A 16 3.46 -15.32 11.05
CA TYR A 16 3.95 -13.98 10.70
C TYR A 16 3.04 -12.85 11.18
N ILE A 17 1.94 -13.16 11.88
CA ILE A 17 0.98 -12.15 12.35
C ILE A 17 1.11 -12.00 13.87
N THR A 18 1.48 -10.79 14.31
CA THR A 18 1.60 -10.46 15.73
C THR A 18 0.60 -9.38 16.12
N ARG A 19 0.08 -9.47 17.33
CA ARG A 19 -0.63 -8.34 17.96
C ARG A 19 0.34 -7.19 18.15
N VAL A 20 -0.15 -5.97 17.95
CA VAL A 20 0.62 -4.74 18.13
C VAL A 20 -0.01 -3.91 19.23
N ASP A 21 0.73 -3.72 20.31
CA ASP A 21 0.30 -2.84 21.40
C ASP A 21 0.90 -1.42 21.26
N ASP A 22 1.95 -1.26 20.45
CA ASP A 22 2.61 0.02 20.17
C ASP A 22 2.88 0.19 18.67
N LEU A 23 2.04 1.01 18.02
CA LEU A 23 2.14 1.29 16.59
C LEU A 23 3.32 2.21 16.25
N GLU A 24 3.79 3.05 17.17
CA GLU A 24 4.95 3.92 16.93
C GLU A 24 6.24 3.11 16.82
N ASN A 25 6.37 2.07 17.65
CA ASN A 25 7.50 1.14 17.57
C ASN A 25 7.46 0.33 16.28
N ILE A 26 6.30 -0.19 15.87
CA ILE A 26 6.16 -0.94 14.61
C ILE A 26 6.45 -0.09 13.37
N GLN A 27 6.21 1.24 13.44
CA GLN A 27 6.60 2.17 12.38
C GLN A 27 8.10 2.05 12.01
N GLU A 28 8.94 1.53 12.92
CA GLU A 28 10.35 1.28 12.64
C GLU A 28 10.63 0.12 11.68
N GLU A 29 9.78 -0.89 11.68
CA GLU A 29 9.99 -2.15 10.94
C GLU A 29 9.36 -2.15 9.54
N ILE A 30 8.46 -1.21 9.26
CA ILE A 30 7.62 -1.23 8.06
C ILE A 30 8.06 -0.21 6.98
N PRO A 31 7.80 -0.48 5.69
CA PRO A 31 8.20 0.39 4.58
C PRO A 31 7.23 1.54 4.25
N PHE A 32 6.18 1.76 5.04
CA PHE A 32 5.12 2.73 4.80
C PHE A 32 4.75 3.47 6.09
N LEU A 33 4.09 4.63 5.99
CA LEU A 33 3.65 5.40 7.15
C LEU A 33 2.31 4.87 7.67
N ILE A 34 2.16 4.75 8.98
CA ILE A 34 0.90 4.34 9.62
C ILE A 34 -0.02 5.55 9.68
N PHE A 35 -1.29 5.37 9.30
CA PHE A 35 -2.31 6.39 9.53
C PHE A 35 -3.21 5.96 10.69
N LEU A 36 -3.50 6.90 11.59
CA LEU A 36 -4.37 6.67 12.75
C LEU A 36 -5.55 7.64 12.71
N PRO A 37 -6.73 7.27 13.22
CA PRO A 37 -7.83 8.21 13.42
C PRO A 37 -7.48 9.22 14.52
N ARG A 38 -8.04 10.43 14.44
CA ARG A 38 -7.95 11.46 15.49
C ARG A 38 -9.01 11.27 16.56
N LYS A 39 -10.20 10.81 16.16
CA LYS A 39 -11.41 10.82 16.99
C LYS A 39 -11.88 9.44 17.41
N HIS A 40 -11.33 8.38 16.84
CA HIS A 40 -11.79 7.01 17.04
C HIS A 40 -10.74 6.17 17.75
N GLN A 41 -11.19 5.30 18.67
CA GLN A 41 -10.30 4.37 19.35
C GLN A 41 -9.92 3.21 18.43
N ILE A 42 -8.63 2.88 18.40
CA ILE A 42 -8.09 1.73 17.69
C ILE A 42 -8.22 0.48 18.56
N LYS A 43 -8.60 -0.64 17.94
CA LYS A 43 -8.72 -1.96 18.55
C LYS A 43 -8.01 -3.02 17.72
N ASP A 44 -7.55 -4.07 18.40
CA ASP A 44 -7.03 -5.31 17.81
C ASP A 44 -6.05 -5.09 16.65
N ALA A 45 -5.09 -4.19 16.88
CA ALA A 45 -4.04 -3.93 15.91
C ALA A 45 -3.15 -5.16 15.74
N THR A 46 -2.89 -5.50 14.48
CA THR A 46 -2.11 -6.65 14.05
C THR A 46 -1.12 -6.22 12.97
N TYR A 47 0.08 -6.78 13.04
CA TYR A 47 1.14 -6.60 12.06
C TYR A 47 1.44 -7.94 11.42
N ARG A 48 1.36 -7.99 10.10
CA ARG A 48 1.92 -9.09 9.32
C ARG A 48 3.32 -8.71 8.87
N ARG A 49 4.33 -9.40 9.39
CA ARG A 49 5.71 -9.27 8.93
C ARG A 49 5.85 -9.80 7.50
N GLU A 50 6.81 -9.25 6.77
CA GLU A 50 7.13 -9.74 5.42
C GLU A 50 7.60 -11.20 5.48
N GLY A 51 7.11 -11.98 4.53
CA GLY A 51 7.43 -13.39 4.33
C GLY A 51 7.14 -13.73 2.88
N ASP A 52 6.16 -14.62 2.64
CA ASP A 52 5.66 -14.85 1.27
C ASP A 52 4.78 -13.70 0.74
N LYS A 53 4.35 -12.77 1.60
CA LYS A 53 3.55 -11.58 1.24
C LYS A 53 4.16 -10.32 1.86
N TRP A 54 3.78 -9.17 1.31
CA TRP A 54 4.18 -7.85 1.79
C TRP A 54 3.66 -7.57 3.22
N SER A 55 4.33 -6.63 3.88
CA SER A 55 3.99 -6.20 5.24
C SER A 55 2.64 -5.49 5.27
N THR A 56 1.86 -5.72 6.33
CA THR A 56 0.54 -5.09 6.46
C THR A 56 0.25 -4.79 7.92
N ILE A 57 -0.32 -3.61 8.17
CA ILE A 57 -0.96 -3.27 9.44
C ILE A 57 -2.46 -3.40 9.26
N ARG A 58 -3.14 -4.02 10.22
CA ARG A 58 -4.60 -4.10 10.25
C ARG A 58 -5.07 -3.79 11.66
N TYR A 59 -6.07 -2.94 11.78
CA TYR A 59 -6.73 -2.64 13.04
C TYR A 59 -8.20 -2.35 12.82
N PHE A 60 -8.95 -2.17 13.91
CA PHE A 60 -10.37 -1.86 13.88
C PHE A 60 -10.66 -0.55 14.60
N CYS A 61 -11.71 0.13 14.17
CA CYS A 61 -12.20 1.35 14.81
C CYS A 61 -13.72 1.29 14.96
N ASP A 62 -14.22 1.71 16.12
CA ASP A 62 -15.66 1.93 16.29
C ASP A 62 -16.06 3.32 15.80
N VAL A 63 -17.02 3.37 14.89
CA VAL A 63 -17.57 4.60 14.31
C VAL A 63 -19.09 4.49 14.35
N GLY A 64 -19.73 5.26 15.22
CA GLY A 64 -21.17 5.13 15.45
C GLY A 64 -21.50 3.77 16.07
N ASN A 65 -22.38 3.01 15.42
CA ASN A 65 -22.83 1.67 15.82
C ASN A 65 -22.11 0.53 15.06
N GLU A 66 -20.98 0.84 14.42
CA GLU A 66 -20.29 -0.07 13.50
C GLU A 66 -18.80 -0.19 13.85
N THR A 67 -18.24 -1.38 13.66
CA THR A 67 -16.80 -1.62 13.75
C THR A 67 -16.22 -1.76 12.34
N LEU A 68 -15.35 -0.81 11.98
CA LEU A 68 -14.73 -0.74 10.67
C LEU A 68 -13.34 -1.34 10.71
N ARG A 69 -12.95 -2.06 9.67
CA ARG A 69 -11.59 -2.60 9.51
C ARG A 69 -10.76 -1.62 8.69
N VAL A 70 -9.60 -1.24 9.21
CA VAL A 70 -8.57 -0.54 8.44
C VAL A 70 -7.42 -1.49 8.14
N LYS A 71 -6.91 -1.43 6.92
CA LYS A 71 -5.76 -2.19 6.45
C LYS A 71 -4.81 -1.30 5.67
N GLU A 72 -3.53 -1.35 6.03
CA GLU A 72 -2.49 -0.47 5.49
C GLU A 72 -1.29 -1.27 4.99
N PHE A 73 -0.74 -0.86 3.85
CA PHE A 73 0.46 -1.46 3.28
C PHE A 73 1.13 -0.52 2.27
N PHE A 74 2.38 -0.82 1.88
CA PHE A 74 2.99 -0.19 0.72
C PHE A 74 2.45 -0.85 -0.55
N LEU A 75 1.79 -0.09 -1.44
CA LEU A 75 1.33 -0.62 -2.72
C LEU A 75 2.49 -0.58 -3.72
N ASP A 76 2.94 -1.76 -4.12
CA ASP A 76 4.06 -1.95 -5.04
C ASP A 76 3.77 -1.53 -6.49
N TRP A 77 2.49 -1.35 -6.85
CA TRP A 77 2.02 -1.39 -8.23
C TRP A 77 1.57 -0.02 -8.78
N PHE A 78 1.41 0.07 -10.11
CA PHE A 78 1.13 1.28 -10.89
C PHE A 78 -0.30 1.82 -10.69
N TYR A 79 -0.44 3.14 -10.87
CA TYR A 79 -1.56 4.00 -10.51
C TYR A 79 -1.80 4.05 -9.00
N GLN A 80 -0.94 4.78 -8.28
CA GLN A 80 -1.23 5.22 -6.92
C GLN A 80 -2.62 5.89 -6.90
N GLY A 81 -3.53 5.34 -6.10
CA GLY A 81 -4.94 5.76 -6.07
C GLY A 81 -5.88 4.91 -6.93
N PHE A 82 -5.42 3.87 -7.64
CA PHE A 82 -6.32 2.94 -8.32
C PHE A 82 -6.98 2.00 -7.30
N PRO A 83 -8.32 2.05 -7.13
CA PRO A 83 -8.98 1.36 -6.03
C PRO A 83 -9.28 -0.10 -6.37
N LYS A 84 -8.25 -0.93 -6.60
CA LYS A 84 -8.42 -2.35 -6.98
C LYS A 84 -9.30 -3.13 -6.00
N SER A 85 -9.23 -2.82 -4.71
CA SER A 85 -10.06 -3.47 -3.68
C SER A 85 -11.56 -3.20 -3.83
N LEU A 86 -11.94 -2.17 -4.59
CA LEU A 86 -13.33 -1.82 -4.92
C LEU A 86 -13.79 -2.41 -6.26
N MET A 87 -13.05 -3.39 -6.81
CA MET A 87 -13.32 -4.00 -8.11
C MET A 87 -13.47 -5.52 -7.99
N ASP A 88 -14.52 -6.05 -8.62
CA ASP A 88 -14.74 -7.50 -8.74
C ASP A 88 -13.79 -8.14 -9.77
N SER A 89 -13.38 -7.40 -10.80
CA SER A 89 -12.41 -7.79 -11.81
C SER A 89 -11.89 -6.56 -12.55
N PHE A 90 -10.75 -6.66 -13.25
CA PHE A 90 -10.22 -5.57 -14.10
C PHE A 90 -11.15 -5.20 -15.28
N VAL A 91 -12.14 -6.03 -15.59
CA VAL A 91 -13.02 -5.92 -16.76
C VAL A 91 -14.46 -5.57 -16.36
N SER A 92 -14.84 -5.79 -15.10
CA SER A 92 -16.15 -5.38 -14.62
C SER A 92 -16.17 -3.86 -14.46
N THR A 93 -17.17 -3.25 -15.08
CA THR A 93 -17.47 -1.82 -14.94
C THR A 93 -17.46 -1.43 -13.48
N TYR A 94 -16.73 -0.36 -13.16
CA TYR A 94 -16.81 0.34 -11.89
C TYR A 94 -18.26 0.33 -11.40
N GLY A 95 -18.61 -0.49 -10.40
CA GLY A 95 -19.73 -0.11 -9.53
C GLY A 95 -19.45 1.32 -9.10
N PRO A 96 -20.41 2.25 -9.07
CA PRO A 96 -20.15 3.69 -9.18
C PRO A 96 -19.14 4.18 -8.13
N VAL A 97 -17.86 4.18 -8.49
CA VAL A 97 -16.77 4.57 -7.62
C VAL A 97 -16.85 6.08 -7.53
N LYS A 98 -17.18 6.57 -6.34
CA LYS A 98 -17.16 8.00 -6.05
C LYS A 98 -15.76 8.35 -5.57
N SER A 99 -15.28 9.52 -5.95
CA SER A 99 -14.03 10.05 -5.42
C SER A 99 -14.28 11.37 -4.69
N ARG A 100 -13.48 11.62 -3.66
CA ARG A 100 -13.46 12.89 -2.93
C ARG A 100 -12.00 13.30 -2.72
N ASN A 101 -11.70 14.54 -3.06
CA ASN A 101 -10.42 15.14 -2.71
C ASN A 101 -10.47 15.60 -1.25
N VAL A 102 -9.50 15.15 -0.46
CA VAL A 102 -9.16 15.74 0.84
C VAL A 102 -7.77 16.40 0.73
N VAL A 103 -7.36 17.15 1.76
CA VAL A 103 -6.21 18.07 1.69
C VAL A 103 -4.95 17.44 1.11
N ASP A 104 -4.68 16.16 1.37
CA ASP A 104 -3.44 15.48 1.02
C ASP A 104 -3.60 14.17 0.23
N ARG A 105 -4.82 13.78 -0.13
CA ARG A 105 -5.09 12.54 -0.89
C ARG A 105 -6.45 12.54 -1.58
N VAL A 106 -6.61 11.62 -2.52
CA VAL A 106 -7.92 11.27 -3.10
C VAL A 106 -8.43 10.02 -2.40
N ILE A 107 -9.68 10.06 -1.93
CA ILE A 107 -10.36 8.91 -1.35
C ILE A 107 -11.40 8.42 -2.35
N PHE A 108 -11.34 7.14 -2.66
CA PHE A 108 -12.30 6.44 -3.51
C PHE A 108 -13.25 5.62 -2.63
N TYR A 109 -14.54 5.64 -2.94
CA TYR A 109 -15.60 4.96 -2.22
C TYR A 109 -16.40 4.06 -3.16
N GLY A 110 -16.82 2.90 -2.68
CA GLY A 110 -17.64 1.95 -3.42
C GLY A 110 -17.96 0.72 -2.59
N SER A 111 -18.60 -0.27 -3.21
CA SER A 111 -18.71 -1.60 -2.61
C SER A 111 -17.48 -2.43 -2.95
N ASP A 112 -17.00 -3.23 -2.00
CA ASP A 112 -15.96 -4.23 -2.26
C ASP A 112 -16.55 -5.51 -2.88
N TYR A 113 -15.68 -6.46 -3.22
CA TYR A 113 -16.06 -7.76 -3.82
C TYR A 113 -16.88 -8.68 -2.90
N LYS A 114 -17.06 -8.32 -1.63
CA LYS A 114 -17.93 -9.00 -0.67
C LYS A 114 -19.28 -8.30 -0.51
N GLY A 115 -19.50 -7.21 -1.25
CA GLY A 115 -20.71 -6.39 -1.15
C GLY A 115 -20.70 -5.40 0.03
N LYS A 116 -19.57 -5.25 0.74
CA LYS A 116 -19.44 -4.31 1.86
C LYS A 116 -19.11 -2.90 1.38
N GLN A 117 -19.47 -1.90 2.16
CA GLN A 117 -19.05 -0.53 1.88
C GLN A 117 -17.56 -0.37 2.19
N ALA A 118 -16.83 0.25 1.29
CA ALA A 118 -15.39 0.35 1.43
C ALA A 118 -14.86 1.68 0.86
N SER A 119 -13.64 2.01 1.31
CA SER A 119 -12.86 3.07 0.72
C SER A 119 -11.42 2.64 0.49
N SER A 120 -10.78 3.31 -0.45
CA SER A 120 -9.40 3.10 -0.84
C SER A 120 -8.74 4.46 -1.07
N SER A 121 -7.56 4.66 -0.51
CA SER A 121 -6.77 5.88 -0.75
C SER A 121 -5.29 5.58 -0.69
N PHE A 122 -4.49 6.39 -1.36
CA PHE A 122 -3.04 6.34 -1.30
C PHE A 122 -2.51 7.68 -0.79
N ALA A 123 -1.67 7.64 0.24
CA ALA A 123 -1.08 8.83 0.84
C ALA A 123 0.28 8.54 1.45
N LEU A 124 1.27 9.39 1.14
CA LEU A 124 2.61 9.34 1.71
C LEU A 124 3.32 7.96 1.59
N GLY A 125 3.03 7.24 0.50
CA GLY A 125 3.56 5.90 0.27
C GLY A 125 2.71 4.77 0.86
N THR A 126 1.60 5.07 1.52
CA THR A 126 0.73 4.09 2.15
C THR A 126 -0.57 3.95 1.37
N GLN A 127 -0.91 2.72 1.04
CA GLN A 127 -2.25 2.32 0.62
C GLN A 127 -3.10 2.05 1.86
N ILE A 128 -4.25 2.69 1.94
CA ILE A 128 -5.19 2.62 3.06
C ILE A 128 -6.51 2.07 2.53
N GLU A 129 -6.94 0.93 3.06
CA GLU A 129 -8.20 0.27 2.74
C GLU A 129 -9.08 0.24 3.99
N ILE A 130 -10.31 0.75 3.88
CA ILE A 130 -11.30 0.71 4.96
C ILE A 130 -12.51 -0.07 4.49
N GLU A 131 -13.00 -1.01 5.31
CA GLU A 131 -14.19 -1.82 5.04
C GLU A 131 -15.18 -1.69 6.20
N GLY A 132 -16.47 -1.58 5.86
CA GLY A 132 -17.58 -1.40 6.77
C GLY A 132 -18.92 -1.77 6.14
N GLU A 133 -20.00 -1.54 6.88
CA GLU A 133 -21.39 -1.80 6.51
C GLU A 133 -22.04 -0.55 5.89
N THR A 134 -21.65 0.67 6.32
CA THR A 134 -22.27 1.91 5.85
C THR A 134 -21.27 2.86 5.21
N VAL A 135 -21.67 3.48 4.09
CA VAL A 135 -20.82 4.47 3.38
C VAL A 135 -20.54 5.71 4.24
N GLU A 136 -21.48 6.07 5.11
CA GLU A 136 -21.35 7.22 6.00
C GLU A 136 -20.23 7.02 7.02
N ASN A 137 -20.22 5.88 7.74
CA ASN A 137 -19.17 5.60 8.72
C ASN A 137 -17.81 5.38 8.07
N VAL A 138 -17.78 4.70 6.90
CA VAL A 138 -16.55 4.54 6.12
C VAL A 138 -15.98 5.91 5.76
N SER A 139 -16.79 6.80 5.17
CA SER A 139 -16.39 8.17 4.83
C SER A 139 -15.89 8.96 6.03
N LYS A 140 -16.61 8.91 7.16
CA LYS A 140 -16.20 9.56 8.42
C LYS A 140 -14.81 9.12 8.86
N LEU A 141 -14.53 7.81 8.86
CA LEU A 141 -13.23 7.30 9.25
C LEU A 141 -12.13 7.67 8.25
N SER A 142 -12.39 7.51 6.94
CA SER A 142 -11.43 7.82 5.87
C SER A 142 -10.95 9.26 5.91
N GLU A 143 -11.82 10.19 6.30
CA GLU A 143 -11.50 11.62 6.42
C GLU A 143 -10.81 11.99 7.75
N ASP A 144 -10.91 11.14 8.77
CA ASP A 144 -10.32 11.36 10.09
C ASP A 144 -8.87 10.82 10.21
N LEU A 145 -8.45 9.92 9.31
CA LEU A 145 -7.12 9.32 9.32
C LEU A 145 -6.00 10.33 8.96
N PHE A 146 -4.94 10.37 9.77
CA PHE A 146 -3.73 11.16 9.53
C PHE A 146 -2.48 10.36 9.89
N ALA A 147 -1.29 10.74 9.41
CA ALA A 147 -0.03 10.10 9.77
C ALA A 147 0.62 10.79 10.99
N PRO A 148 0.49 10.26 12.23
CA PRO A 148 1.07 10.91 13.43
C PRO A 148 2.60 10.80 13.49
N TYR A 149 3.17 9.76 12.89
CA TYR A 149 4.59 9.41 13.03
C TYR A 149 5.38 9.78 11.77
N LEU A 150 5.48 11.08 11.45
CA LEU A 150 6.31 11.55 10.33
C LEU A 150 7.80 11.43 10.65
N LYS A 151 8.33 10.20 10.61
CA LYS A 151 9.73 9.91 10.91
C LYS A 151 10.64 10.34 9.76
N ARG A 152 11.76 10.98 10.09
CA ARG A 152 12.75 11.49 9.10
C ARG A 152 13.21 10.43 8.10
N LYS A 153 13.29 9.16 8.52
CA LYS A 153 13.69 8.05 7.63
C LYS A 153 12.81 7.95 6.38
N PHE A 154 11.53 8.31 6.47
CA PHE A 154 10.57 8.24 5.36
C PHE A 154 10.65 9.41 4.39
N LYS A 155 11.30 10.51 4.79
CA LYS A 155 11.43 11.72 3.96
C LYS A 155 12.01 11.38 2.59
N ASP A 156 13.14 10.68 2.57
CA ASP A 156 13.86 10.31 1.34
C ASP A 156 13.88 8.79 1.12
N TYR A 157 12.87 8.08 1.63
CA TYR A 157 12.84 6.62 1.54
C TYR A 157 12.38 6.17 0.15
N PRO A 158 13.25 5.55 -0.65
CA PRO A 158 13.01 5.36 -2.07
C PRO A 158 12.14 4.12 -2.37
N PHE A 159 11.47 4.11 -3.54
CA PHE A 159 10.65 2.98 -4.00
C PHE A 159 11.28 1.62 -3.77
N HIS A 160 12.51 1.38 -4.24
CA HIS A 160 13.14 0.06 -4.19
C HIS A 160 13.38 -0.45 -2.77
N ARG A 161 13.37 0.43 -1.76
CA ARG A 161 13.42 0.04 -0.34
C ARG A 161 12.06 -0.07 0.31
N ARG A 162 11.03 0.54 -0.29
CA ARG A 162 9.65 0.42 0.15
C ARG A 162 8.96 -0.79 -0.45
N SER A 163 9.29 -1.10 -1.68
CA SER A 163 8.63 -2.10 -2.49
C SER A 163 9.02 -3.54 -2.15
N PHE A 164 8.04 -4.38 -1.83
CA PHE A 164 8.27 -5.80 -1.53
C PHE A 164 8.81 -6.55 -2.76
N PHE A 165 8.21 -6.35 -3.94
CA PHE A 165 8.66 -7.00 -5.17
C PHE A 165 10.01 -6.48 -5.67
N ALA A 166 10.31 -5.17 -5.51
CA ALA A 166 11.64 -4.65 -5.86
C ALA A 166 12.77 -5.20 -4.97
N ARG A 167 12.42 -5.75 -3.80
CA ARG A 167 13.34 -6.43 -2.87
C ARG A 167 13.36 -7.96 -3.03
N GLY A 168 12.73 -8.50 -4.08
CA GLY A 168 12.73 -9.94 -4.38
C GLY A 168 11.56 -10.72 -3.77
N GLY A 169 10.46 -10.03 -3.42
CA GLY A 169 9.20 -10.70 -3.09
C GLY A 169 8.69 -11.56 -4.25
N LYS A 170 7.98 -12.66 -3.95
CA LYS A 170 7.49 -13.61 -4.98
C LYS A 170 6.23 -13.05 -5.67
N PRO A 171 6.28 -12.74 -6.97
CA PRO A 171 5.17 -12.11 -7.68
C PRO A 171 4.16 -13.15 -8.18
N GLU A 172 2.89 -12.77 -8.18
CA GLU A 172 1.78 -13.58 -8.74
C GLU A 172 1.27 -12.96 -10.04
N TRP A 173 1.27 -11.63 -10.13
CA TRP A 173 0.72 -10.87 -11.25
C TRP A 173 1.79 -10.39 -12.22
N PHE A 174 1.39 -10.13 -13.47
CA PHE A 174 2.30 -9.74 -14.56
C PHE A 174 3.20 -8.54 -14.19
N GLU A 175 2.62 -7.51 -13.61
CA GLU A 175 3.35 -6.30 -13.26
C GLU A 175 4.19 -6.44 -11.98
N GLU A 176 3.78 -7.30 -11.05
CA GLU A 176 4.62 -7.66 -9.92
C GLU A 176 5.88 -8.38 -10.44
N LYS A 177 5.72 -9.28 -11.44
CA LYS A 177 6.84 -9.93 -12.13
C LYS A 177 7.72 -8.92 -12.84
N ARG A 178 7.11 -7.90 -13.46
CA ARG A 178 7.84 -6.82 -14.11
C ARG A 178 8.74 -6.08 -13.12
N ILE A 179 8.19 -5.66 -11.97
CA ILE A 179 8.97 -5.01 -10.92
C ILE A 179 10.06 -5.92 -10.37
N GLU A 180 9.75 -7.18 -10.08
CA GLU A 180 10.70 -8.14 -9.50
C GLU A 180 11.92 -8.41 -10.40
N ARG A 181 11.74 -8.47 -11.73
CA ARG A 181 12.82 -8.74 -12.69
C ARG A 181 13.81 -7.59 -12.84
N LEU A 182 13.41 -6.36 -12.50
CA LEU A 182 14.26 -5.18 -12.64
C LEU A 182 15.33 -5.14 -11.55
N LYS A 183 16.56 -4.79 -11.94
CA LYS A 183 17.64 -4.53 -10.99
C LYS A 183 17.53 -3.12 -10.42
N TRP A 184 16.92 -3.01 -9.24
CA TRP A 184 16.66 -1.74 -8.59
C TRP A 184 17.84 -1.19 -7.80
N ASN A 185 18.13 0.10 -7.97
CA ASN A 185 19.17 0.82 -7.24
C ASN A 185 18.79 2.30 -7.06
N ARG A 186 19.61 3.06 -6.31
CA ARG A 186 19.59 4.52 -6.39
C ARG A 186 20.20 5.00 -7.72
N PRO A 187 19.71 6.09 -8.32
CA PRO A 187 20.40 6.77 -9.40
C PRO A 187 21.83 7.15 -8.99
N ARG A 188 22.77 7.08 -9.94
CA ARG A 188 24.17 7.49 -9.70
C ARG A 188 24.31 9.00 -9.55
N GLU A 189 23.45 9.73 -10.23
CA GLU A 189 23.40 11.19 -10.22
C GLU A 189 22.05 11.65 -9.69
N LYS A 190 22.03 12.83 -9.06
CA LYS A 190 20.79 13.43 -8.59
C LYS A 190 20.04 14.01 -9.78
N ILE A 191 18.92 13.39 -10.14
CA ILE A 191 18.03 13.84 -11.22
C ILE A 191 16.73 14.32 -10.57
N CYS A 192 16.34 15.57 -10.79
CA CYS A 192 15.10 16.11 -10.25
C CYS A 192 14.33 16.95 -11.29
N ILE A 193 13.01 16.93 -11.20
CA ILE A 193 12.06 17.73 -11.99
C ILE A 193 11.25 18.54 -10.98
N GLY A 194 11.62 19.81 -10.75
CA GLY A 194 11.07 20.59 -9.65
C GLY A 194 11.38 19.93 -8.29
N ASN A 195 10.34 19.68 -7.48
CA ASN A 195 10.47 19.02 -6.17
C ASN A 195 10.50 17.48 -6.24
N LEU A 196 10.33 16.90 -7.43
CA LEU A 196 10.35 15.46 -7.63
C LEU A 196 11.79 15.02 -7.94
N CYS A 197 12.37 14.19 -7.08
CA CYS A 197 13.73 13.67 -7.30
C CYS A 197 13.70 12.16 -7.52
N ALA A 198 14.54 11.68 -8.44
CA ALA A 198 14.68 10.27 -8.74
C ALA A 198 15.27 9.54 -7.52
N GLY A 199 14.46 8.70 -6.87
CA GLY A 199 14.86 7.91 -5.71
C GLY A 199 15.22 6.47 -6.06
N SER A 200 14.69 5.95 -7.17
CA SER A 200 14.92 4.57 -7.62
C SER A 200 15.05 4.48 -9.13
N VAL A 201 15.91 3.57 -9.56
CA VAL A 201 16.07 3.18 -10.96
C VAL A 201 16.06 1.66 -11.08
N GLY A 202 15.15 1.14 -11.90
CA GLY A 202 15.06 -0.27 -12.28
C GLY A 202 15.63 -0.46 -13.68
N ARG A 203 16.42 -1.51 -13.88
CA ARG A 203 16.98 -1.86 -15.19
C ARG A 203 16.84 -3.34 -15.47
N LEU A 204 16.33 -3.69 -16.64
CA LEU A 204 16.42 -5.04 -17.19
C LEU A 204 17.51 -5.05 -18.26
N LYS A 205 18.41 -6.03 -18.19
CA LYS A 205 19.45 -6.23 -19.20
C LYS A 205 19.29 -7.58 -19.86
N GLU A 206 19.33 -7.60 -21.19
CA GLU A 206 19.45 -8.82 -21.99
C GLU A 206 20.80 -8.75 -22.73
N GLY A 207 21.75 -9.60 -22.31
CA GLY A 207 23.13 -9.49 -22.78
C GLY A 207 23.78 -8.16 -22.36
N SER A 208 24.27 -7.39 -23.34
CA SER A 208 24.85 -6.05 -23.13
C SER A 208 23.81 -4.94 -23.04
N ASP A 209 22.60 -5.18 -23.53
CA ASP A 209 21.64 -4.11 -23.83
C ASP A 209 20.66 -3.93 -22.66
N VAL A 210 20.34 -2.67 -22.35
CA VAL A 210 19.24 -2.35 -21.42
C VAL A 210 17.96 -2.35 -22.23
N VAL A 211 17.10 -3.33 -21.99
CA VAL A 211 15.85 -3.52 -22.73
C VAL A 211 14.64 -2.95 -22.00
N GLU A 212 14.79 -2.61 -20.72
CA GLU A 212 13.77 -1.92 -19.94
C GLU A 212 14.42 -1.01 -18.89
N TYR A 213 13.91 0.21 -18.78
CA TYR A 213 14.43 1.21 -17.89
C TYR A 213 13.30 1.99 -17.20
N VAL A 214 13.26 1.91 -15.87
CA VAL A 214 12.25 2.61 -15.06
C VAL A 214 12.92 3.56 -14.08
N LEU A 215 12.54 4.83 -14.10
CA LEU A 215 12.89 5.83 -13.09
C LEU A 215 11.67 6.21 -12.25
N ILE A 216 11.85 6.24 -10.93
CA ILE A 216 10.81 6.67 -10.01
C ILE A 216 11.25 7.96 -9.34
N PHE A 217 10.52 9.01 -9.64
CA PHE A 217 10.64 10.33 -9.04
C PHE A 217 9.62 10.45 -7.92
N SER A 218 10.05 10.93 -6.75
CA SER A 218 9.16 11.15 -5.62
C SER A 218 9.47 12.47 -4.93
N GLU A 219 8.45 13.07 -4.32
CA GLU A 219 8.65 14.14 -3.34
C GLU A 219 9.00 13.57 -1.97
N ASP A 220 9.39 14.46 -1.06
CA ASP A 220 9.52 14.18 0.37
C ASP A 220 8.30 13.41 0.88
N TYR A 221 8.56 12.35 1.64
CA TYR A 221 7.55 11.45 2.20
C TYR A 221 6.65 10.78 1.17
N TYR A 222 7.06 10.70 -0.09
CA TYR A 222 6.26 10.04 -1.12
C TYR A 222 4.89 10.70 -1.36
N ARG A 223 4.80 12.02 -1.12
CA ARG A 223 3.57 12.81 -1.32
C ARG A 223 3.04 12.70 -2.74
N ARG A 224 3.96 12.82 -3.70
CA ARG A 224 3.69 12.63 -5.13
C ARG A 224 4.77 11.76 -5.71
N THR A 225 4.39 10.96 -6.69
CA THR A 225 5.29 10.01 -7.35
C THR A 225 5.01 9.99 -8.84
N ILE A 226 6.07 10.00 -9.65
CA ILE A 226 6.00 9.83 -11.10
C ILE A 226 6.91 8.67 -11.48
N TRP A 227 6.40 7.81 -12.33
CA TRP A 227 7.15 6.71 -12.92
C TRP A 227 7.40 7.06 -14.39
N VAL A 228 8.66 6.99 -14.80
CA VAL A 228 9.09 7.18 -16.18
C VAL A 228 9.64 5.86 -16.66
N ASP A 229 9.08 5.36 -17.75
CA ASP A 229 9.26 4.03 -18.28
C ASP A 229 9.63 4.11 -19.76
N SER A 230 10.66 3.38 -20.18
CA SER A 230 11.21 3.39 -21.55
C SER A 230 11.84 2.06 -21.93
#